data_AF-A0A1H2YTV0-F1
#
_entry.id   AF-A0A1H2YTV0-F1
#
_cell.length_a   1.000
_cell.length_b   1.000
_cell.length_c   1.000
_cell.angle_alpha   90.00
_cell.angle_beta   90.00
_cell.angle_gamma   90.00
#
_symmetry.space_group_name_H-M   'P 1'
#
loop_
_entity.id
_entity.type
_entity.pdbx_description
1 polymer ?
#
loop_
_entity_poly.entity_id
_entity_poly.type
_entity_poly.pdbx_seq_one_letter_code
_entity_poly.pdbx_strand_id
1 'polypeptide(L)'
;MDSLTKKGQYPNSWNKRRFDWKKDLNRSFELSRSAKQCGNVLCDQFVGRETGQCWPSNKTLAKAMRVGVRSIQRYIKELIEQGWLQEVNIPRRRRTLQIASPKQAKHDSEGDTEGDSHRSRMSSEGDSTVAPYIEPSKNQVELANSNAALSWHPVGESEPSIIAQWKAYLTSAGYEDVDAVLLLVKIGDAYRLPCRYPKSSEQDQIGYKLFFARVLASNGRCVC
;
A
#
# COMPACT_ATOMS: atom_id res chain seq x y z
N MET A 1 -4.00 34.79 -38.37
CA MET A 1 -4.59 34.51 -37.04
C MET A 1 -4.29 33.07 -36.71
N ASP A 2 -3.41 32.92 -35.73
CA ASP A 2 -2.53 31.77 -35.53
C ASP A 2 -3.22 30.44 -35.25
N SER A 3 -2.74 29.45 -36.00
CA SER A 3 -2.90 28.02 -35.75
C SER A 3 -2.43 27.64 -34.34
N LEU A 4 -3.38 27.56 -33.40
CA LEU A 4 -3.27 26.84 -32.14
C LEU A 4 -2.93 25.37 -32.46
N THR A 5 -1.64 25.08 -32.52
CA THR A 5 -1.11 23.73 -32.65
C THR A 5 -1.66 22.89 -31.50
N LYS A 6 -2.47 21.87 -31.84
CA LYS A 6 -2.93 20.79 -30.94
C LYS A 6 -1.75 19.93 -30.47
N LYS A 7 -0.73 20.53 -29.85
CA LYS A 7 0.36 19.82 -29.18
C LYS A 7 -0.13 19.44 -27.79
N GLY A 8 -0.52 18.17 -27.62
CA GLY A 8 -0.69 17.59 -26.28
C GLY A 8 -2.03 16.93 -26.00
N GLN A 9 -2.81 16.49 -26.98
CA GLN A 9 -3.87 15.53 -26.70
C GLN A 9 -3.28 14.12 -26.69
N TYR A 10 -3.42 13.40 -25.57
CA TYR A 10 -3.08 11.98 -25.44
C TYR A 10 -4.35 11.13 -25.51
N PRO A 11 -4.77 10.65 -26.70
CA PRO A 11 -5.99 9.86 -26.83
C PRO A 11 -5.78 8.44 -26.26
N ASN A 12 -6.73 7.98 -25.42
CA ASN A 12 -7.00 6.62 -24.93
C ASN A 12 -5.85 5.74 -24.37
N SER A 13 -4.60 6.19 -24.35
CA SER A 13 -3.45 5.41 -23.89
C SER A 13 -2.79 5.95 -22.62
N TRP A 14 -3.45 6.87 -21.90
CA TRP A 14 -2.87 7.55 -20.73
C TRP A 14 -2.35 6.57 -19.68
N ASN A 15 -3.13 5.55 -19.32
CA ASN A 15 -2.73 4.59 -18.29
C ASN A 15 -1.44 3.87 -18.67
N LYS A 16 -1.36 3.32 -19.88
CA LYS A 16 -0.16 2.65 -20.38
C LYS A 16 1.04 3.59 -20.36
N ARG A 17 0.89 4.79 -20.92
CA ARG A 17 1.96 5.79 -20.97
C ARG A 17 2.40 6.27 -19.59
N ARG A 18 1.47 6.45 -18.64
CA ARG A 18 1.77 6.78 -17.25
C ARG A 18 2.58 5.67 -16.60
N PHE A 19 2.22 4.42 -16.80
CA PHE A 19 2.98 3.28 -16.27
C PHE A 19 4.38 3.20 -16.89
N ASP A 20 4.48 3.32 -18.22
CA ASP A 20 5.77 3.30 -18.93
C ASP A 20 6.66 4.46 -18.44
N TRP A 21 6.11 5.67 -18.35
CA TRP A 21 6.84 6.84 -17.84
C TRP A 21 7.33 6.65 -16.40
N LYS A 22 6.49 6.11 -15.50
CA LYS A 22 6.90 5.83 -14.10
C LYS A 22 7.96 4.74 -14.04
N LYS A 23 7.87 3.72 -14.90
CA LYS A 23 8.85 2.63 -15.00
C LYS A 23 10.21 3.20 -15.40
N ASP A 24 10.24 4.04 -16.43
CA ASP A 24 11.47 4.67 -16.92
C ASP A 24 12.04 5.63 -15.88
N LEU A 25 11.19 6.45 -15.24
CA LEU A 25 11.59 7.36 -14.15
C LEU A 25 12.27 6.61 -13.01
N ASN A 26 11.72 5.46 -12.60
CA ASN A 26 12.27 4.67 -11.51
C ASN A 26 13.61 4.02 -11.88
N ARG A 27 13.82 3.70 -13.16
CA ARG A 27 15.08 3.13 -13.68
C ARG A 27 16.20 4.15 -13.82
N SER A 28 15.87 5.44 -13.98
CA SER A 28 16.87 6.48 -14.19
C SER A 28 17.93 6.53 -13.09
N PHE A 29 19.22 6.42 -13.42
CA PHE A 29 20.30 6.55 -12.41
C PHE A 29 20.64 8.00 -12.09
N GLU A 30 20.28 8.93 -12.96
CA GLU A 30 20.57 10.37 -12.85
C GLU A 30 19.69 11.09 -11.82
N LEU A 31 18.59 10.45 -11.39
CA LEU A 31 17.65 11.00 -10.43
C LEU A 31 17.85 10.44 -9.03
N SER A 32 17.85 11.33 -8.05
CA SER A 32 17.76 11.00 -6.65
C SER A 32 16.46 10.27 -6.34
N ARG A 33 16.51 9.36 -5.35
CA ARG A 33 15.33 8.60 -4.88
C ARG A 33 14.15 9.52 -4.53
N SER A 34 14.42 10.69 -3.95
CA SER A 34 13.39 11.66 -3.59
C SER A 34 12.78 12.36 -4.80
N ALA A 35 13.57 12.67 -5.83
CA ALA A 35 13.06 13.22 -7.09
C ALA A 35 12.18 12.22 -7.84
N LYS A 36 12.58 10.94 -7.89
CA LYS A 36 11.74 9.85 -8.41
C LYS A 36 10.39 9.78 -7.70
N GLN A 37 10.41 9.80 -6.36
CA GLN A 37 9.17 9.79 -5.57
C GLN A 37 8.31 11.04 -5.85
N CYS A 38 8.93 12.22 -5.99
CA CYS A 38 8.23 13.45 -6.36
C CYS A 38 7.53 13.32 -7.72
N GLY A 39 8.25 12.79 -8.73
CA GLY A 39 7.70 12.53 -10.07
C GLY A 39 6.54 11.53 -10.04
N ASN A 40 6.64 10.45 -9.26
CA ASN A 40 5.55 9.50 -9.05
C ASN A 40 4.30 10.16 -8.44
N VAL A 41 4.47 10.96 -7.39
CA VAL A 41 3.36 11.69 -6.73
C VAL A 41 2.71 12.69 -7.69
N LEU A 42 3.52 13.43 -8.46
CA LEU A 42 3.04 14.34 -9.49
C LEU A 42 2.15 13.62 -10.50
N CYS A 43 2.68 12.54 -11.08
CA CYS A 43 2.02 11.74 -12.11
C CYS A 43 0.74 11.08 -11.59
N ASP A 44 0.73 10.63 -10.34
CA ASP A 44 -0.40 9.90 -9.76
C ASP A 44 -1.56 10.81 -9.31
N GLN A 45 -1.26 12.00 -8.78
CA GLN A 45 -2.25 12.83 -8.09
C GLN A 45 -2.62 14.11 -8.84
N PHE A 46 -1.71 14.68 -9.63
CA PHE A 46 -1.87 16.04 -10.14
C PHE A 46 -1.91 16.15 -11.66
N VAL A 47 -1.45 15.13 -12.39
CA VAL A 47 -1.37 15.18 -13.84
C VAL A 47 -2.71 14.89 -14.50
N GLY A 48 -3.14 15.83 -15.36
CA GLY A 48 -4.32 15.68 -16.21
C GLY A 48 -4.11 14.58 -17.26
N ARG A 49 -5.09 13.70 -17.42
CA ARG A 49 -5.00 12.50 -18.28
C ARG A 49 -4.82 12.84 -19.76
N GLU A 50 -5.46 13.92 -20.21
CA GLU A 50 -5.49 14.30 -21.62
C GLU A 50 -4.23 15.05 -22.05
N THR A 51 -3.71 15.93 -21.18
CA THR A 51 -2.64 16.87 -21.52
C THR A 51 -1.28 16.49 -20.93
N GLY A 52 -1.26 15.62 -19.92
CA GLY A 52 -0.06 15.34 -19.13
C GLY A 52 0.46 16.55 -18.36
N GLN A 53 -0.35 17.61 -18.23
CA GLN A 53 0.00 18.83 -17.54
C GLN A 53 -0.49 18.82 -16.10
N CYS A 54 0.23 19.50 -15.22
CA CYS A 54 -0.14 19.71 -13.83
C CYS A 54 0.33 21.08 -13.34
N TRP A 55 -0.37 21.64 -12.38
CA TRP A 55 -0.06 22.95 -11.77
C TRP A 55 -0.18 22.95 -10.23
N PRO A 56 0.33 21.94 -9.51
CA PRO A 56 0.32 21.98 -8.06
C PRO A 56 1.29 23.05 -7.55
N SER A 57 0.88 23.76 -6.49
CA SER A 57 1.79 24.67 -5.80
C SER A 57 2.89 23.89 -5.06
N ASN A 58 4.07 24.49 -4.84
CA ASN A 58 5.12 23.83 -4.06
C ASN A 58 4.67 23.52 -2.62
N LYS A 59 3.77 24.33 -2.05
CA LYS A 59 3.16 24.06 -0.74
C LYS A 59 2.25 22.82 -0.78
N THR A 60 1.49 22.65 -1.85
CA THR A 60 0.63 21.47 -2.06
C THR A 60 1.47 20.19 -2.15
N LEU A 61 2.55 20.20 -2.93
CA LEU A 61 3.45 19.06 -3.04
C LEU A 61 4.20 18.77 -1.74
N ALA A 62 4.64 19.81 -1.04
CA ALA A 62 5.30 19.69 0.27
C ALA A 62 4.39 18.97 1.26
N LYS A 63 3.10 19.35 1.31
CA LYS A 63 2.09 18.67 2.13
C LYS A 63 1.85 17.22 1.69
N ALA A 64 1.74 16.96 0.39
CA ALA A 64 1.50 15.61 -0.14
C ALA A 64 2.66 14.65 0.14
N MET A 65 3.90 15.13 0.05
CA MET A 65 5.11 14.35 0.29
C MET A 65 5.61 14.38 1.75
N ARG A 66 5.01 15.22 2.61
CA ARG A 66 5.45 15.48 3.99
C ARG A 66 6.92 15.93 4.08
N VAL A 67 7.33 16.84 3.21
CA VAL A 67 8.68 17.42 3.17
C VAL A 67 8.65 18.95 3.10
N GLY A 68 9.78 19.61 3.33
CA GLY A 68 9.89 21.07 3.21
C GLY A 68 9.74 21.58 1.77
N VAL A 69 9.25 22.82 1.62
CA VAL A 69 9.06 23.49 0.31
C VAL A 69 10.38 23.59 -0.47
N ARG A 70 11.50 23.83 0.21
CA ARG A 70 12.83 23.90 -0.41
C ARG A 70 13.26 22.56 -1.02
N SER A 71 12.90 21.45 -0.38
CA SER A 71 13.13 20.11 -0.93
C SER A 71 12.34 19.88 -2.20
N ILE A 72 11.06 20.26 -2.22
CA ILE A 72 10.22 20.20 -3.44
C ILE A 72 10.82 21.01 -4.58
N GLN A 73 11.26 22.25 -4.31
CA GLN A 73 11.91 23.08 -5.33
C GLN A 73 13.14 22.38 -5.91
N ARG A 74 13.98 21.79 -5.07
CA ARG A 74 15.16 21.01 -5.50
C ARG A 74 14.75 19.81 -6.36
N TYR A 75 13.79 19.00 -5.91
CA TYR A 75 13.35 17.81 -6.64
C TYR A 75 12.74 18.16 -8.00
N ILE A 76 11.95 19.23 -8.09
CA ILE A 76 11.38 19.62 -9.38
C ILE A 76 12.45 20.21 -10.30
N LYS A 77 13.38 21.00 -9.76
CA LYS A 77 14.52 21.51 -10.53
C LYS A 77 15.31 20.35 -11.13
N GLU A 78 15.62 19.34 -10.33
CA GLU A 78 16.30 18.12 -10.76
C GLU A 78 15.53 17.37 -11.86
N LEU A 79 14.21 17.17 -11.69
CA LEU A 79 13.36 16.55 -12.72
C LEU A 79 13.31 17.35 -14.03
N ILE A 80 13.38 18.68 -13.97
CA ILE A 80 13.41 19.55 -15.17
C ILE A 80 14.78 19.47 -15.84
N GLU A 81 15.86 19.58 -15.07
CA GLU A 81 17.24 19.51 -15.57
C GLU A 81 17.52 18.17 -16.28
N GLN A 82 16.99 17.07 -15.73
CA GLN A 82 17.09 15.74 -16.34
C GLN A 82 16.01 15.44 -17.38
N GLY A 83 15.19 16.42 -17.78
CA GLY A 83 14.24 16.30 -18.88
C GLY A 83 13.00 15.42 -18.63
N TRP A 84 12.72 15.07 -17.37
CA TRP A 84 11.53 14.32 -16.96
C TRP A 84 10.29 15.21 -16.83
N LEU A 85 10.50 16.50 -16.60
CA LEU A 85 9.46 17.52 -16.59
C LEU A 85 9.83 18.66 -17.53
N GLN A 86 8.81 19.27 -18.12
CA GLN A 86 8.96 20.48 -18.91
C GLN A 86 8.09 21.59 -18.33
N GLU A 87 8.63 22.81 -18.27
CA GLU A 87 7.83 23.99 -17.95
C GLU A 87 7.02 24.42 -19.18
N VAL A 88 5.72 24.60 -19.00
CA VAL A 88 4.79 25.00 -20.06
C VAL A 88 4.15 26.32 -19.68
N ASN A 89 4.19 27.27 -20.61
CA ASN A 89 3.52 28.54 -20.43
C ASN A 89 2.03 28.38 -20.76
N ILE A 90 1.17 28.49 -19.75
CA ILE A 90 -0.28 28.54 -19.91
C ILE A 90 -0.75 29.92 -19.45
N PRO A 91 -1.53 30.66 -20.27
CA PRO A 91 -2.04 31.96 -19.90
C PRO A 91 -2.73 31.94 -18.53
N ARG A 92 -2.50 32.98 -17.72
CA ARG A 92 -3.07 33.16 -16.37
C ARG A 92 -2.65 32.10 -15.33
N ARG A 93 -1.64 31.28 -15.61
CA ARG A 93 -1.03 30.35 -14.64
C ARG A 93 0.41 30.74 -14.40
N ARG A 94 0.80 30.82 -13.12
CA ARG A 94 2.18 31.19 -12.74
C ARG A 94 3.19 30.10 -13.05
N ARG A 95 2.78 28.83 -12.98
CA ARG A 95 3.64 27.67 -13.21
C ARG A 95 2.82 26.47 -13.63
N THR A 96 3.19 25.89 -14.76
CA THR A 96 2.63 24.64 -15.25
C THR A 96 3.78 23.71 -15.60
N LEU A 97 3.69 22.48 -15.13
CA LEU A 97 4.62 21.41 -15.44
C LEU A 97 3.91 20.44 -16.39
N GLN A 98 4.66 19.84 -17.30
CA GLN A 98 4.19 18.77 -18.16
C GLN A 98 5.15 17.60 -18.05
N ILE A 99 4.60 16.39 -17.95
CA ILE A 99 5.44 15.19 -17.99
C ILE A 99 6.11 15.07 -19.36
N ALA A 100 7.41 14.80 -19.35
CA ALA A 100 8.24 14.61 -20.53
C ALA A 100 9.07 13.34 -20.37
N SER A 101 9.54 12.79 -21.48
CA SER A 101 10.51 11.69 -21.49
C SER A 101 11.82 12.24 -22.04
N PRO A 102 12.95 12.08 -21.34
CA PRO A 102 14.24 12.55 -21.86
C PRO A 102 14.56 11.85 -23.18
N LYS A 103 15.09 12.61 -24.15
CA LYS A 103 15.40 12.10 -25.50
C LYS A 103 16.56 11.08 -25.54
N GLN A 104 17.28 10.90 -24.43
CA GLN A 104 18.53 10.13 -24.33
C GLN A 104 18.50 9.00 -23.28
N ALA A 105 17.33 8.47 -22.90
CA ALA A 105 17.24 7.28 -22.04
C ALA A 105 17.73 5.97 -22.70
N LYS A 106 18.61 6.04 -23.72
CA LYS A 106 19.20 4.87 -24.39
C LYS A 106 20.36 4.25 -23.59
N HIS A 107 21.03 4.99 -22.71
CA HIS A 107 22.13 4.45 -21.91
C HIS A 107 21.67 3.79 -20.59
N ASP A 108 20.50 4.13 -20.06
CA ASP A 108 20.00 3.57 -18.79
C ASP A 108 19.53 2.11 -18.93
N SER A 109 19.46 1.58 -20.15
CA SER A 109 19.10 0.18 -20.42
C SER A 109 20.32 -0.73 -20.57
N GLU A 110 21.53 -0.18 -20.62
CA GLU A 110 22.74 -0.94 -20.97
C GLU A 110 23.31 -1.76 -19.81
N GLY A 111 22.87 -1.51 -18.56
CA GLY A 111 23.27 -2.27 -17.37
C GLY A 111 22.27 -3.34 -16.92
N ASP A 112 21.04 -3.34 -17.42
CA ASP A 112 20.00 -4.31 -16.98
C ASP A 112 20.13 -5.69 -17.67
N THR A 113 21.10 -5.85 -18.56
CA THR A 113 21.49 -7.15 -19.14
C THR A 113 22.94 -7.49 -18.79
N GLU A 114 23.42 -7.14 -17.59
CA GLU A 114 24.61 -7.77 -17.04
C GLU A 114 24.26 -9.22 -16.68
N GLY A 115 24.54 -10.13 -17.62
CA GLY A 115 24.38 -11.56 -17.40
C GLY A 115 25.31 -12.03 -16.29
N ASP A 116 24.73 -12.53 -15.18
CA ASP A 116 25.24 -13.48 -14.17
C ASP A 116 26.71 -13.31 -13.66
N SER A 117 27.42 -12.25 -14.03
CA SER A 117 28.86 -12.04 -13.81
C SER A 117 29.15 -11.33 -12.50
N HIS A 118 28.14 -10.70 -11.89
CA HIS A 118 28.15 -10.18 -10.53
C HIS A 118 27.44 -11.11 -9.52
N ARG A 119 27.48 -12.44 -9.74
CA ARG A 119 27.45 -13.33 -8.59
C ARG A 119 28.68 -13.04 -7.74
N SER A 120 28.46 -12.43 -6.58
CA SER A 120 29.45 -12.33 -5.51
C SER A 120 30.13 -13.69 -5.42
N ARG A 121 31.44 -13.74 -5.68
CA ARG A 121 32.26 -14.92 -5.52
C ARG A 121 32.26 -15.23 -4.03
N MET A 122 31.25 -15.96 -3.57
CA MET A 122 31.13 -16.34 -2.16
C MET A 122 32.39 -17.12 -1.83
N SER A 123 33.17 -16.60 -0.89
CA SER A 123 34.25 -17.34 -0.26
C SER A 123 33.69 -18.66 0.27
N SER A 124 34.35 -19.77 -0.02
CA SER A 124 34.02 -21.09 0.54
C SER A 124 34.40 -21.21 2.01
N GLU A 125 35.08 -20.21 2.57
CA GLU A 125 35.39 -20.15 3.99
C GLU A 125 34.15 -19.64 4.73
N GLY A 126 33.45 -20.58 5.38
CA GLY A 126 32.31 -20.26 6.22
C GLY A 126 32.72 -19.27 7.30
N ASP A 127 32.16 -18.05 7.22
CA ASP A 127 32.14 -17.10 8.31
C ASP A 127 31.37 -17.77 9.46
N SER A 128 32.11 -18.37 10.39
CA SER A 128 31.59 -19.07 11.56
C SER A 128 31.13 -18.10 12.65
N THR A 129 31.16 -16.79 12.36
CA THR A 129 30.65 -15.74 13.23
C THR A 129 29.17 -15.45 12.96
N VAL A 130 28.38 -16.51 12.74
CA VAL A 130 26.93 -16.41 12.76
C VAL A 130 26.52 -16.24 14.21
N ALA A 131 26.01 -15.05 14.56
CA ALA A 131 25.26 -14.87 15.80
C ALA A 131 24.29 -16.05 15.95
N PRO A 132 24.25 -16.74 17.10
CA PRO A 132 23.57 -18.02 17.24
C PRO A 132 22.17 -17.90 16.66
N TYR A 133 21.83 -18.80 15.73
CA TYR A 133 20.54 -18.80 15.05
C TYR A 133 19.43 -18.93 16.10
N ILE A 134 18.78 -17.82 16.40
CA ILE A 134 17.55 -17.81 17.18
C ILE A 134 16.45 -18.10 16.16
N GLU A 135 15.81 -19.26 16.30
CA GLU A 135 14.66 -19.63 15.47
C GLU A 135 13.67 -18.45 15.40
N PRO A 136 13.27 -17.99 14.20
CA PRO A 136 12.33 -16.87 14.05
C PRO A 136 11.02 -17.07 14.79
N SER A 137 10.62 -18.33 15.00
CA SER A 137 9.46 -18.69 15.83
C SER A 137 9.61 -18.15 17.25
N LYS A 138 10.79 -18.21 17.86
CA LYS A 138 11.06 -17.73 19.23
C LYS A 138 11.08 -16.21 19.35
N ASN A 139 11.49 -15.49 18.30
CA ASN A 139 11.50 -14.02 18.29
C ASN A 139 10.13 -13.37 18.01
N GLN A 140 9.12 -14.15 17.60
CA GLN A 140 7.78 -13.63 17.28
C GLN A 140 6.68 -14.06 18.25
N VAL A 141 6.96 -14.97 19.21
CA VAL A 141 5.92 -15.44 20.15
C VAL A 141 5.42 -14.32 21.06
N GLU A 142 6.29 -13.39 21.47
CA GLU A 142 5.94 -12.40 22.50
C GLU A 142 5.29 -11.12 21.94
N LEU A 143 5.64 -10.68 20.72
CA LEU A 143 5.09 -9.43 20.15
C LEU A 143 3.82 -9.62 19.30
N ALA A 144 3.54 -10.82 18.79
CA ALA A 144 2.41 -11.04 17.87
C ALA A 144 1.04 -11.15 18.57
N ASN A 145 1.01 -11.45 19.87
CA ASN A 145 -0.22 -11.94 20.52
C ASN A 145 -1.05 -10.90 21.26
N SER A 146 -0.65 -9.63 21.35
CA SER A 146 -1.45 -8.62 22.09
C SER A 146 -2.26 -7.68 21.18
N ASN A 147 -1.83 -7.40 19.94
CA ASN A 147 -2.45 -6.36 19.09
C ASN A 147 -2.87 -6.80 17.68
N ALA A 148 -2.76 -8.09 17.32
CA ALA A 148 -3.31 -8.56 16.05
C ALA A 148 -4.82 -8.33 16.01
N ALA A 149 -5.30 -7.60 15.01
CA ALA A 149 -6.72 -7.34 14.78
C ALA A 149 -7.46 -8.68 14.69
N LEU A 150 -8.57 -8.80 15.43
CA LEU A 150 -9.40 -10.00 15.42
C LEU A 150 -9.95 -10.19 14.01
N SER A 151 -9.63 -11.31 13.37
CA SER A 151 -10.26 -11.71 12.11
C SER A 151 -11.71 -12.12 12.39
N TRP A 152 -12.66 -11.56 11.63
CA TRP A 152 -14.08 -11.86 11.76
C TRP A 152 -14.78 -11.91 10.39
N HIS A 153 -15.91 -12.60 10.37
CA HIS A 153 -16.79 -12.80 9.24
C HIS A 153 -18.21 -12.36 9.64
N PRO A 154 -18.88 -11.52 8.82
CA PRO A 154 -20.26 -11.13 9.07
C PRO A 154 -21.22 -12.28 8.74
N VAL A 155 -22.14 -12.55 9.65
CA VAL A 155 -23.25 -13.50 9.48
C VAL A 155 -24.56 -12.74 9.72
N GLY A 156 -25.42 -12.65 8.70
CA GLY A 156 -26.69 -11.93 8.81
C GLY A 156 -27.73 -12.65 9.65
N GLU A 157 -28.69 -11.92 10.20
CA GLU A 157 -29.85 -12.49 10.93
C GLU A 157 -30.72 -13.40 10.06
N SER A 158 -30.68 -13.23 8.74
CA SER A 158 -31.38 -14.07 7.77
C SER A 158 -30.81 -15.49 7.65
N GLU A 159 -29.70 -15.80 8.32
CA GLU A 159 -29.04 -17.12 8.30
C GLU A 159 -29.18 -17.85 9.66
N PRO A 160 -30.41 -18.21 10.11
CA PRO A 160 -30.66 -18.75 11.46
C PRO A 160 -29.97 -20.09 11.71
N SER A 161 -29.74 -20.88 10.67
CA SER A 161 -29.02 -22.15 10.78
C SER A 161 -27.57 -21.99 11.20
N ILE A 162 -26.92 -20.89 10.80
CA ILE A 162 -25.54 -20.58 11.16
C ILE A 162 -25.49 -20.08 12.60
N ILE A 163 -26.41 -19.19 12.96
CA ILE A 163 -26.52 -18.66 14.32
C ILE A 163 -26.79 -19.80 15.31
N ALA A 164 -27.67 -20.75 14.96
CA ALA A 164 -27.95 -21.93 15.78
C ALA A 164 -26.70 -22.80 16.00
N GLN A 165 -25.85 -22.98 14.98
CA GLN A 165 -24.58 -23.72 15.12
C GLN A 165 -23.61 -23.00 16.08
N TRP A 166 -23.51 -21.67 15.99
CA TRP A 166 -22.70 -20.89 16.92
C TRP A 166 -23.25 -20.92 18.35
N LYS A 167 -24.58 -20.89 18.53
CA LYS A 167 -25.21 -21.08 19.85
C LYS A 167 -24.88 -22.45 20.44
N ALA A 168 -24.99 -23.51 19.64
CA ALA A 168 -24.63 -24.86 20.07
C ALA A 168 -23.15 -24.95 20.46
N TYR A 169 -22.25 -24.35 19.67
CA TYR A 169 -20.83 -24.28 20.00
C TYR A 169 -20.58 -23.54 21.33
N LEU A 170 -21.12 -22.34 21.51
CA LEU A 170 -20.93 -21.53 22.72
C LEU A 170 -21.48 -22.25 23.97
N THR A 171 -22.62 -22.92 23.83
CA THR A 171 -23.19 -23.76 24.90
C THR A 171 -22.24 -24.90 25.26
N SER A 172 -21.71 -25.62 24.26
CA SER A 172 -20.75 -26.71 24.47
C SER A 172 -19.40 -26.24 25.03
N ALA A 173 -19.02 -24.98 24.75
CA ALA A 173 -17.80 -24.37 25.24
C ALA A 173 -17.92 -23.82 26.67
N GLY A 174 -19.12 -23.87 27.29
CA GLY A 174 -19.37 -23.50 28.68
C GLY A 174 -19.71 -22.02 28.91
N TYR A 175 -20.18 -21.30 27.89
CA TYR A 175 -20.68 -19.94 28.08
C TYR A 175 -22.11 -19.98 28.65
N GLU A 176 -22.31 -19.40 29.84
CA GLU A 176 -23.61 -19.43 30.56
C GLU A 176 -24.70 -18.60 29.87
N ASP A 177 -24.36 -17.41 29.36
CA ASP A 177 -25.30 -16.51 28.68
C ASP A 177 -24.91 -16.33 27.21
N VAL A 178 -25.28 -17.32 26.40
CA VAL A 178 -24.96 -17.37 24.96
C VAL A 178 -25.58 -16.20 24.20
N ASP A 179 -26.78 -15.76 24.59
CA ASP A 179 -27.48 -14.67 23.91
C ASP A 179 -26.83 -13.31 24.22
N ALA A 180 -26.40 -13.08 25.47
CA ALA A 180 -25.62 -11.88 25.80
C ALA A 180 -24.28 -11.85 25.04
N VAL A 181 -23.57 -12.98 24.95
CA VAL A 181 -22.32 -13.06 24.18
C VAL A 181 -22.56 -12.73 22.70
N LEU A 182 -23.63 -13.26 22.10
CA LEU A 182 -23.96 -12.98 20.71
C LEU A 182 -24.39 -11.53 20.49
N LEU A 183 -25.02 -10.90 21.47
CA LEU A 183 -25.37 -9.48 21.41
C LEU A 183 -24.13 -8.59 21.37
N LEU A 184 -23.05 -8.96 22.07
CA LEU A 184 -21.79 -8.21 22.06
C LEU A 184 -21.07 -8.23 20.72
N VAL A 185 -21.31 -9.24 19.89
CA VAL A 185 -20.74 -9.33 18.53
C VAL A 185 -21.70 -8.87 17.44
N LYS A 186 -22.90 -8.38 17.80
CA LYS A 186 -23.91 -7.90 16.87
C LYS A 186 -23.67 -6.44 16.49
N ILE A 187 -23.63 -6.15 15.19
CA ILE A 187 -23.50 -4.81 14.62
C ILE A 187 -24.51 -4.65 13.48
N GLY A 188 -25.53 -3.81 13.71
CA GLY A 188 -26.68 -3.70 12.81
C GLY A 188 -27.43 -5.04 12.74
N ASP A 189 -27.66 -5.52 11.53
CA ASP A 189 -28.41 -6.76 11.23
C ASP A 189 -27.49 -7.99 11.05
N ALA A 190 -26.24 -7.92 11.53
CA ALA A 190 -25.26 -8.99 11.38
C ALA A 190 -24.41 -9.22 12.64
N TYR A 191 -23.95 -10.46 12.81
CA TYR A 191 -23.02 -10.91 13.85
C TYR A 191 -21.60 -11.01 13.27
N ARG A 192 -20.60 -10.47 13.97
CA ARG A 192 -19.18 -10.58 13.61
C ARG A 192 -18.55 -11.76 14.34
N LEU A 193 -18.44 -12.89 13.66
CA LEU A 193 -17.98 -14.18 14.22
C LEU A 193 -16.60 -14.55 13.67
N PRO A 194 -15.79 -15.36 14.36
CA PRO A 194 -14.41 -15.65 13.93
C PRO A 194 -14.34 -16.38 12.59
N CYS A 195 -15.39 -17.11 12.21
CA CYS A 195 -15.59 -17.69 10.89
C CYS A 195 -17.08 -17.92 10.63
N ARG A 196 -17.43 -18.33 9.41
CA ARG A 196 -18.84 -18.54 9.04
C ARG A 196 -19.46 -19.70 9.82
N TYR A 197 -18.78 -20.85 9.90
CA TYR A 197 -19.25 -22.05 10.61
C TYR A 197 -18.21 -22.47 11.66
N PRO A 198 -18.62 -22.86 12.88
CA PRO A 198 -17.68 -23.37 13.88
C PRO A 198 -17.07 -24.69 13.38
N LYS A 199 -15.74 -24.77 13.38
CA LYS A 199 -15.00 -25.99 12.99
C LYS A 199 -14.65 -26.82 14.22
N SER A 200 -14.53 -28.13 14.03
CA SER A 200 -14.19 -29.08 15.10
C SER A 200 -12.69 -29.19 15.39
N SER A 201 -11.82 -28.53 14.61
CA SER A 201 -10.37 -28.57 14.83
C SER A 201 -9.98 -27.93 16.16
N GLU A 202 -9.09 -28.57 16.92
CA GLU A 202 -8.65 -28.08 18.23
C GLU A 202 -8.01 -26.69 18.17
N GLN A 203 -7.21 -26.43 17.13
CA GLN A 203 -6.59 -25.12 16.91
C GLN A 203 -7.64 -24.03 16.67
N ASP A 204 -8.69 -24.35 15.91
CA ASP A 204 -9.79 -23.42 15.64
C ASP A 204 -10.58 -23.14 16.93
N GLN A 205 -10.82 -24.16 17.76
CA GLN A 205 -11.51 -24.02 19.04
C GLN A 205 -10.73 -23.12 20.03
N ILE A 206 -9.41 -23.23 20.08
CA ILE A 206 -8.55 -22.33 20.88
C ILE A 206 -8.70 -20.89 20.36
N GLY A 207 -8.68 -20.71 19.03
CA GLY A 207 -8.90 -19.42 18.39
C GLY A 207 -10.26 -18.80 18.74
N TYR A 208 -11.33 -19.59 18.75
CA TYR A 208 -12.68 -19.13 19.10
C TYR A 208 -12.76 -18.71 20.57
N LYS A 209 -12.20 -19.52 21.49
CA LYS A 209 -12.15 -19.17 22.92
C LYS A 209 -11.42 -17.85 23.16
N LEU A 210 -10.27 -17.65 22.50
CA LEU A 210 -9.52 -16.39 22.58
C LEU A 210 -10.29 -15.22 21.99
N PHE A 211 -10.99 -15.42 20.86
CA PHE A 211 -11.85 -14.43 20.24
C PHE A 211 -12.93 -13.97 21.23
N PHE A 212 -13.76 -14.89 21.74
CA PHE A 212 -14.85 -14.55 22.65
C PHE A 212 -14.37 -14.02 24.01
N ALA A 213 -13.22 -14.50 24.52
CA ALA A 213 -12.62 -13.93 25.72
C ALA A 213 -12.27 -12.44 25.54
N ARG A 214 -11.74 -12.05 24.37
CA ARG A 214 -11.46 -10.64 24.05
C ARG A 214 -12.73 -9.81 23.85
N VAL A 215 -13.76 -10.39 23.22
CA VAL A 215 -15.07 -9.73 23.09
C VAL A 215 -15.64 -9.41 24.46
N LEU A 216 -15.64 -10.38 25.37
CA LEU A 216 -16.11 -10.21 26.74
C LEU A 216 -15.28 -9.18 27.50
N ALA A 217 -13.95 -9.28 27.45
CA ALA A 217 -13.05 -8.35 28.13
C ALA A 217 -13.19 -6.90 27.63
N SER A 218 -13.52 -6.70 26.35
CA SER A 218 -13.72 -5.37 25.76
C SER A 218 -15.18 -4.91 25.76
N ASN A 219 -16.10 -5.73 26.28
CA ASN A 219 -17.54 -5.50 26.20
C ASN A 219 -18.01 -5.19 24.77
N GLY A 220 -17.56 -5.97 23.80
CA GLY A 220 -17.88 -5.82 22.37
C GLY A 220 -17.09 -4.75 21.61
N ARG A 221 -16.33 -3.88 22.29
CA ARG A 221 -15.62 -2.76 21.63
C ARG A 221 -14.52 -3.21 20.66
N CYS A 222 -13.90 -4.36 20.87
CA CYS A 222 -12.86 -4.88 19.97
C CYS A 222 -13.41 -5.37 18.63
N VAL A 223 -14.73 -5.45 18.51
CA VAL A 223 -15.45 -5.92 17.34
C VAL A 223 -16.05 -4.74 16.56
N CYS A 224 -16.03 -3.51 17.07
CA CYS A 224 -16.56 -2.30 16.41
C CYS A 224 -15.66 -1.80 15.28
#